data_AF-A0A0A1MX24-F1
#
_entry.id   AF-A0A0A1MX24-F1
#
_cell.length_a   1.000
_cell.length_b   1.000
_cell.length_c   1.000
_cell.angle_alpha   90.00
_cell.angle_beta   90.00
_cell.angle_gamma   90.00
#
_symmetry.space_group_name_H-M   'P 1'
#
loop_
_entity.id
_entity.type
_entity.pdbx_description
1 polymer ?
#
loop_
_entity_poly.entity_id
_entity_poly.type
_entity_poly.pdbx_seq_one_letter_code
_entity_poly.pdbx_strand_id
1 'polypeptide(L)'
;MAGLAEGSEQRKLWEDKTLILSSKGERVIGTAYKYVDNNKTQIDHEDVCERLNIIGLAGILDPPREEAMEAVKVCKKAGIQVKMITGDHKVTALAIAKQMGITEQDNVLEGRDLDQMSEEEMLTAAQKVDVFARTSPENKLQLVTAMQEKRFCLSCQPMARKHS
;
A
#
# COMPACT_ATOMS: atom_id res chain seq x y z
N MET A 1 5.52 -11.65 14.21
CA MET A 1 6.31 -10.40 14.13
C MET A 1 7.56 -10.60 14.98
N ALA A 2 8.72 -10.83 14.36
CA ALA A 2 10.03 -10.82 15.04
C ALA A 2 10.10 -11.60 16.37
N GLY A 3 9.55 -12.82 16.45
CA GLY A 3 9.58 -13.64 17.68
C GLY A 3 8.61 -13.23 18.81
N LEU A 4 7.77 -12.20 18.63
CA LEU A 4 6.71 -11.87 19.59
C LEU A 4 5.52 -12.82 19.45
N ALA A 5 5.07 -13.37 20.58
CA ALA A 5 3.90 -14.23 20.66
C ALA A 5 2.66 -13.52 20.11
N GLU A 6 1.82 -14.26 19.39
CA GLU A 6 0.51 -13.78 18.95
C GLU A 6 -0.33 -13.35 20.15
N GLY A 7 -0.93 -12.15 20.06
CA GLY A 7 -1.76 -11.59 21.12
C GLY A 7 -1.01 -10.95 22.29
N SER A 8 0.32 -10.98 22.34
CA SER A 8 1.08 -10.30 23.41
C SER A 8 0.89 -8.78 23.38
N GLU A 9 0.89 -8.13 24.55
CA GLU A 9 0.78 -6.66 24.65
C GLU A 9 1.89 -5.95 23.88
N GLN A 10 3.09 -6.51 23.92
CA GLN A 10 4.24 -5.95 23.21
C GLN A 10 4.05 -6.00 21.69
N ARG A 11 3.43 -7.07 21.16
CA ARG A 11 3.10 -7.15 19.74
C ARG A 11 2.05 -6.11 19.35
N LYS A 12 0.97 -5.98 20.12
CA LYS A 12 -0.05 -4.96 19.89
C LYS A 12 0.55 -3.56 19.88
N LEU A 13 1.42 -3.24 20.83
CA LEU A 13 2.10 -1.95 20.88
C LEU A 13 2.88 -1.63 19.60
N TRP A 14 3.61 -2.60 19.04
CA TRP A 14 4.36 -2.39 17.81
C TRP A 14 3.46 -2.32 16.57
N GLU A 15 2.39 -3.11 16.52
CA GLU A 15 1.37 -3.04 15.48
C GLU A 15 0.67 -1.68 15.49
N ASP A 16 0.28 -1.17 16.66
CA ASP A 16 -0.32 0.15 16.83
C ASP A 16 0.63 1.27 16.39
N LYS A 17 1.89 1.22 16.80
CA LYS A 17 2.90 2.20 16.34
C LYS A 17 3.13 2.13 14.83
N THR A 18 3.13 0.94 14.25
CA THR A 18 3.24 0.75 12.80
C THR A 18 2.05 1.37 12.09
N LEU A 19 0.85 1.20 12.63
CA LEU A 19 -0.38 1.78 12.09
C LEU A 19 -0.37 3.31 12.18
N ILE A 20 0.12 3.88 13.28
CA ILE A 20 0.26 5.34 13.46
C ILE A 20 1.18 5.93 12.40
N LEU A 21 2.34 5.33 12.14
CA LEU A 21 3.26 5.83 11.11
C LEU A 21 2.70 5.61 9.69
N SER A 22 2.12 4.43 9.43
CA SER A 22 1.53 4.10 8.12
C SER A 22 0.34 5.00 7.76
N SER A 23 -0.47 5.40 8.75
CA SER A 23 -1.62 6.29 8.55
C SER A 23 -1.21 7.72 8.19
N LYS A 24 0.05 8.10 8.42
CA LYS A 24 0.63 9.36 7.92
C LYS A 24 1.14 9.26 6.48
N GLY A 25 1.04 8.09 5.85
CA GLY A 25 1.60 7.82 4.53
C GLY A 25 3.09 7.49 4.55
N GLU A 26 3.66 7.21 5.72
CA GLU A 26 5.07 6.88 5.85
C GLU A 26 5.32 5.40 5.52
N ARG A 27 6.40 5.11 4.81
CA ARG A 27 6.93 3.74 4.68
C ARG A 27 7.62 3.36 5.99
N VAL A 28 7.03 2.41 6.70
CA VAL A 28 7.55 1.96 7.99
C VAL A 28 8.58 0.84 7.81
N ILE A 29 9.75 1.00 8.42
CA ILE A 29 10.80 -0.03 8.52
C ILE A 29 10.95 -0.42 9.97
N GLY A 30 10.81 -1.71 10.27
CA GLY A 30 11.10 -2.28 11.58
C GLY A 30 12.54 -2.74 11.69
N THR A 31 13.19 -2.43 12.80
CA THR A 31 14.55 -2.86 13.10
C THR A 31 14.55 -3.78 14.32
N ALA A 32 15.30 -4.87 14.23
CA ALA A 32 15.43 -5.84 15.30
C ALA A 32 16.83 -6.47 15.26
N TYR A 33 17.28 -7.03 16.39
CA TYR A 33 18.56 -7.72 16.50
C TYR A 33 18.41 -9.04 17.23
N LYS A 34 19.38 -9.94 17.04
CA LYS A 34 19.46 -11.21 17.75
C LYS A 34 20.91 -11.50 18.09
N TYR A 35 21.14 -11.96 19.31
CA TYR A 35 22.44 -12.49 19.69
C TYR A 35 22.62 -13.88 19.07
N VAL A 36 23.76 -14.07 18.42
CA VAL A 36 24.20 -15.35 17.85
C VAL A 36 25.50 -15.77 18.52
N ASP A 37 25.81 -17.06 18.47
CA ASP A 37 27.09 -17.58 18.96
C ASP A 37 28.24 -16.99 18.14
N ASN A 38 29.37 -16.69 18.77
CA ASN A 38 30.57 -16.16 18.12
C ASN A 38 31.13 -17.11 17.05
N ASN A 39 30.82 -18.40 17.14
CA ASN A 39 31.26 -19.41 16.17
C ASN A 39 30.38 -19.46 14.91
N LYS A 40 29.29 -18.69 14.87
CA LYS A 40 28.39 -18.66 13.72
C LYS A 40 28.92 -17.72 12.65
N THR A 41 29.38 -18.29 11.55
CA THR A 41 30.02 -17.57 10.43
C THR A 41 29.10 -17.30 9.25
N GLN A 42 27.89 -17.87 9.24
CA GLN A 42 26.88 -17.70 8.20
C GLN A 42 25.52 -17.41 8.82
N ILE A 43 24.70 -16.64 8.11
CA ILE A 43 23.33 -16.27 8.51
C ILE A 43 22.39 -16.83 7.46
N ASP A 44 21.52 -17.74 7.87
CA ASP A 44 20.50 -18.35 7.02
C ASP A 44 19.11 -17.77 7.33
N HIS A 45 18.14 -17.97 6.44
CA HIS A 45 16.78 -17.47 6.64
C HIS A 45 16.14 -17.94 7.95
N GLU A 46 16.41 -19.19 8.35
CA GLU A 46 15.92 -19.79 9.59
C GLU A 46 16.39 -19.04 10.85
N ASP A 47 17.56 -18.39 10.80
CA ASP A 47 18.10 -17.64 11.93
C ASP A 47 17.31 -16.37 12.23
N VAL A 48 16.66 -15.82 11.21
CA VAL A 48 15.93 -14.56 11.26
C VAL A 48 14.44 -14.77 11.52
N CYS A 49 13.95 -16.02 11.48
CA CYS A 49 12.54 -16.34 11.65
C CYS A 49 12.06 -16.26 13.11
N GLU A 50 12.96 -16.43 14.08
CA GLU A 50 12.58 -16.52 15.50
C GLU A 50 13.51 -15.74 16.45
N ARG A 51 12.93 -15.29 17.58
CA ARG A 51 13.64 -14.68 18.73
C ARG A 51 14.45 -13.42 18.39
N LEU A 52 13.86 -12.54 17.59
CA LEU A 52 14.42 -11.22 17.34
C LEU A 52 13.98 -10.26 18.46
N ASN A 53 14.85 -9.34 18.85
CA ASN A 53 14.54 -8.25 19.78
C ASN A 53 14.28 -6.99 18.97
N ILE A 54 13.04 -6.50 18.97
CA ILE A 54 12.68 -5.28 18.27
C ILE A 54 13.34 -4.08 18.95
N ILE A 55 14.07 -3.27 18.16
CA ILE A 55 14.71 -2.03 18.61
C ILE A 55 13.76 -0.86 18.42
N GLY A 56 13.16 -0.76 17.23
CA GLY A 56 12.34 0.39 16.88
C GLY A 56 11.75 0.33 15.47
N LEU A 57 10.92 1.33 15.20
CA LEU A 57 10.33 1.61 13.89
C LEU A 57 10.87 2.95 13.38
N ALA A 58 11.22 3.01 12.11
CA ALA A 58 11.50 4.25 11.39
C ALA A 58 10.42 4.46 10.34
N GLY A 59 9.83 5.64 10.32
CA GLY A 59 8.92 6.08 9.27
C GLY A 59 9.66 6.92 8.25
N ILE A 60 9.63 6.51 6.99
CA ILE A 60 10.22 7.26 5.88
C ILE A 60 9.06 7.85 5.07
N LEU A 61 8.94 9.17 5.07
CA LEU A 61 7.99 9.85 4.21
C LEU A 61 8.52 9.81 2.77
N ASP A 62 7.75 9.21 1.86
CA ASP A 62 7.98 9.26 0.42
C ASP A 62 6.89 10.15 -0.18
N PRO A 63 7.05 11.49 -0.14
CA PRO A 63 5.99 12.39 -0.53
C PRO A 63 5.62 12.18 -2.00
N PRO A 64 4.32 12.19 -2.36
CA PRO A 64 3.91 12.14 -3.75
C PRO A 64 4.53 13.32 -4.50
N ARG A 65 4.98 13.06 -5.72
CA ARG A 65 5.61 14.08 -6.55
C ARG A 65 4.66 15.27 -6.77
N GLU A 66 5.20 16.49 -6.71
CA GLU A 66 4.40 17.71 -6.91
C GLU A 66 3.67 17.70 -8.25
N GLU A 67 4.33 17.25 -9.32
CA GLU A 67 3.72 17.19 -10.65
C GLU A 67 2.54 16.20 -10.70
N ALA A 68 2.60 15.12 -9.91
CA ALA A 68 1.49 14.17 -9.80
C ALA A 68 0.30 14.79 -9.05
N MET A 69 0.55 15.55 -7.97
CA MET A 69 -0.50 16.27 -7.26
C MET A 69 -1.18 17.32 -8.16
N GLU A 70 -0.40 18.05 -8.96
CA GLU A 70 -0.94 19.01 -9.93
C GLU A 70 -1.76 18.32 -11.02
N ALA A 71 -1.27 17.21 -11.58
CA ALA A 71 -2.00 16.43 -12.58
C ALA A 71 -3.35 15.95 -12.04
N VAL A 72 -3.40 15.43 -10.81
CA VAL A 72 -4.67 15.02 -10.17
C VAL A 72 -5.63 16.20 -10.06
N LYS A 73 -5.15 17.37 -9.63
CA LYS A 73 -5.98 18.60 -9.53
C LYS A 73 -6.53 19.02 -10.90
N VAL A 74 -5.71 18.99 -11.94
CA VAL A 74 -6.13 19.34 -13.32
C VAL A 74 -7.18 18.37 -13.83
N CYS A 75 -6.94 17.06 -13.69
CA CYS A 75 -7.90 16.02 -14.07
C CYS A 75 -9.25 16.20 -13.37
N LYS A 76 -9.24 16.43 -12.05
CA LYS A 76 -10.48 16.67 -11.29
C LYS A 76 -11.22 17.92 -11.75
N LYS A 77 -10.51 19.03 -12.01
CA LYS A 77 -11.12 20.26 -12.55
C LYS A 77 -11.75 20.04 -13.93
N ALA A 78 -11.20 19.12 -14.73
CA ALA A 78 -11.74 18.73 -16.04
C ALA A 78 -12.88 17.70 -15.97
N GLY A 79 -13.31 17.29 -14.77
CA GLY A 79 -14.35 16.26 -14.59
C GLY A 79 -13.86 14.83 -14.85
N ILE A 80 -12.54 14.62 -14.93
CA ILE A 80 -11.94 13.30 -15.13
C ILE A 80 -11.81 12.61 -13.77
N GLN A 81 -12.34 11.39 -13.67
CA GLN A 81 -12.16 10.55 -12.49
C GLN A 81 -10.73 10.01 -12.44
N VAL A 82 -10.06 10.23 -11.31
CA VAL A 82 -8.70 9.72 -11.05
C VAL A 82 -8.82 8.56 -10.07
N LYS A 83 -8.16 7.44 -10.39
CA LYS A 83 -8.12 6.24 -9.56
C LYS A 83 -6.68 5.85 -9.25
N MET A 84 -6.41 5.43 -8.01
CA MET A 84 -5.12 4.97 -7.54
C MET A 84 -5.09 3.43 -7.51
N ILE A 85 -4.06 2.84 -8.11
CA ILE A 85 -3.82 1.40 -8.07
C ILE A 85 -2.38 1.17 -7.60
N THR A 86 -2.19 0.59 -6.42
CA THR A 86 -0.88 0.40 -5.79
C THR A 86 -0.70 -0.99 -5.16
N GLY A 87 0.56 -1.41 -5.05
CA GLY A 87 0.97 -2.61 -4.30
C GLY A 87 1.19 -2.36 -2.81
N ASP A 88 1.05 -1.11 -2.35
CA ASP A 88 1.20 -0.74 -0.94
C ASP A 88 0.04 -1.24 -0.07
N HIS A 89 0.21 -1.17 1.25
CA HIS A 89 -0.86 -1.48 2.20
C HIS A 89 -2.01 -0.48 2.10
N LYS A 90 -3.24 -0.98 2.34
CA LYS A 90 -4.49 -0.21 2.34
C LYS A 90 -4.42 1.11 3.12
N VAL A 91 -3.84 1.09 4.32
CA VAL A 91 -3.75 2.28 5.19
C VAL A 91 -2.88 3.36 4.56
N THR A 92 -1.70 2.98 4.07
CA THR A 92 -0.76 3.89 3.41
C THR A 92 -1.34 4.42 2.09
N ALA A 93 -1.94 3.53 1.28
CA ALA A 93 -2.57 3.90 0.03
C ALA A 93 -3.70 4.93 0.23
N LEU A 94 -4.54 4.73 1.25
CA LEU A 94 -5.60 5.67 1.59
C LEU A 94 -5.04 7.02 2.04
N ALA A 95 -4.02 7.02 2.90
CA ALA A 95 -3.38 8.25 3.38
C ALA A 95 -2.81 9.07 2.21
N ILE A 96 -2.08 8.41 1.29
CA ILE A 96 -1.51 9.06 0.10
C ILE A 96 -2.63 9.53 -0.83
N ALA A 97 -3.67 8.72 -1.06
CA ALA A 97 -4.79 9.09 -1.91
C ALA A 97 -5.53 10.33 -1.39
N LYS A 98 -5.72 10.46 -0.07
CA LYS A 98 -6.28 11.67 0.55
C LYS A 98 -5.35 12.87 0.42
N GLN A 99 -4.06 12.69 0.67
CA GLN A 99 -3.06 13.76 0.51
C GLN A 99 -3.00 14.31 -0.92
N MET A 100 -3.12 13.43 -1.93
CA MET A 100 -3.17 13.82 -3.34
C MET A 100 -4.53 14.37 -3.78
N GLY A 101 -5.54 14.32 -2.90
CA GLY A 101 -6.91 14.69 -3.21
C GLY A 101 -7.53 13.79 -4.26
N ILE A 102 -7.19 12.50 -4.30
CA ILE A 102 -7.79 11.49 -5.20
C ILE A 102 -9.15 11.08 -4.67
N THR A 103 -9.28 10.82 -3.37
CA THR A 103 -10.55 10.49 -2.72
C THR A 103 -10.67 11.17 -1.36
N GLU A 104 -11.91 11.44 -0.96
CA GLU A 104 -12.26 11.84 0.42
C GLU A 104 -12.88 10.67 1.19
N GLN A 105 -13.18 9.56 0.51
CA GLN A 105 -13.85 8.41 1.07
C GLN A 105 -12.84 7.44 1.68
N ASP A 106 -13.26 6.65 2.67
CA ASP A 106 -12.46 5.58 3.27
C ASP A 106 -12.58 4.24 2.53
N ASN A 107 -13.15 4.25 1.34
CA ASN A 107 -13.42 3.05 0.56
C ASN A 107 -12.17 2.63 -0.24
N VAL A 108 -11.52 1.56 0.20
CA VAL A 108 -10.35 0.95 -0.45
C VAL A 108 -10.56 -0.55 -0.56
N LEU A 109 -10.34 -1.09 -1.75
CA LEU A 109 -10.33 -2.52 -2.01
C LEU A 109 -8.90 -3.05 -2.09
N GLU A 110 -8.67 -4.25 -1.58
CA GLU A 110 -7.39 -4.95 -1.73
C GLU A 110 -7.45 -5.95 -2.89
N GLY A 111 -6.30 -6.30 -3.47
CA GLY A 111 -6.23 -7.29 -4.56
C GLY A 111 -6.96 -8.60 -4.27
N ARG A 112 -6.84 -9.10 -3.02
CA ARG A 112 -7.57 -10.29 -2.55
C ARG A 112 -9.10 -10.18 -2.62
N ASP A 113 -9.64 -8.97 -2.48
CA ASP A 113 -11.07 -8.71 -2.56
C ASP A 113 -11.49 -8.73 -4.04
N LEU A 114 -10.65 -8.19 -4.93
CA LEU A 114 -10.86 -8.19 -6.38
C LEU A 114 -10.82 -9.61 -6.95
N ASP A 115 -9.93 -10.47 -6.46
CA ASP A 115 -9.79 -11.86 -6.90
C ASP A 115 -11.06 -12.70 -6.64
N GLN A 116 -11.88 -12.28 -5.68
CA GLN A 116 -13.11 -12.98 -5.28
C GLN A 116 -14.37 -12.40 -5.95
N MET A 117 -14.23 -11.29 -6.67
CA MET A 117 -15.36 -10.63 -7.33
C MET A 117 -15.70 -11.29 -8.66
N SER A 118 -16.99 -11.40 -8.94
CA SER A 118 -17.49 -11.64 -10.29
C SER A 118 -17.21 -10.45 -11.20
N GLU A 119 -17.33 -10.66 -12.51
CA GLU A 119 -17.11 -9.62 -13.52
C GLU A 119 -18.06 -8.41 -13.34
N GLU A 120 -19.32 -8.64 -12.98
CA GLU A 120 -20.30 -7.57 -12.70
C GLU A 120 -19.95 -6.77 -11.43
N GLU A 121 -19.49 -7.44 -10.38
CA GLU A 121 -19.04 -6.81 -9.14
C GLU A 121 -17.77 -5.99 -9.40
N MET A 122 -16.85 -6.52 -10.20
CA MET A 122 -15.63 -5.84 -10.59
C MET A 122 -15.92 -4.57 -11.40
N LEU A 123 -16.86 -4.62 -12.34
CA LEU A 123 -17.32 -3.44 -13.07
C LEU A 123 -17.90 -2.38 -12.14
N THR A 124 -18.69 -2.80 -11.14
CA THR A 124 -19.28 -1.89 -10.16
C THR A 124 -18.23 -1.28 -9.23
N ALA A 125 -17.28 -2.11 -8.77
CA ALA A 125 -16.16 -1.70 -7.94
C ALA A 125 -15.26 -0.70 -8.68
N ALA A 126 -14.92 -0.99 -9.94
CA ALA A 126 -14.12 -0.12 -10.80
C ALA A 126 -14.74 1.28 -10.92
N GLN A 127 -16.06 1.41 -10.90
CA GLN A 127 -16.75 2.72 -10.94
C GLN A 127 -16.74 3.43 -9.58
N LYS A 128 -17.11 2.73 -8.50
CA LYS A 128 -17.37 3.33 -7.20
C LYS A 128 -16.13 3.54 -6.33
N VAL A 129 -15.09 2.74 -6.53
CA VAL A 129 -13.88 2.73 -5.70
C VAL A 129 -12.78 3.49 -6.40
N ASP A 130 -12.10 4.37 -5.66
CA ASP A 130 -11.02 5.21 -6.19
C ASP A 130 -9.64 4.70 -5.83
N VAL A 131 -9.51 3.81 -4.83
CA VAL A 131 -8.23 3.32 -4.34
C VAL A 131 -8.23 1.78 -4.29
N PHE A 132 -7.26 1.19 -4.96
CA PHE A 132 -7.00 -0.24 -4.97
C PHE A 132 -5.59 -0.49 -4.43
N ALA A 133 -5.50 -1.26 -3.35
CA ALA A 133 -4.26 -1.53 -2.62
C ALA A 133 -3.86 -3.01 -2.74
N ARG A 134 -2.59 -3.34 -2.43
CA ARG A 134 -2.07 -4.72 -2.51
C ARG A 134 -2.41 -5.45 -3.83
N THR A 135 -2.51 -4.73 -4.95
CA THR A 135 -2.93 -5.31 -6.24
C THR A 135 -1.79 -6.07 -6.92
N SER A 136 -2.08 -7.25 -7.47
CA SER A 136 -1.17 -7.98 -8.36
C SER A 136 -1.13 -7.35 -9.77
N PRO A 137 -0.13 -7.68 -10.61
CA PRO A 137 -0.15 -7.32 -12.03
C PRO A 137 -1.43 -7.75 -12.75
N GLU A 138 -1.95 -8.94 -12.41
CA GLU A 138 -3.19 -9.49 -12.95
C GLU A 138 -4.39 -8.62 -12.58
N ASN A 139 -4.49 -8.18 -11.31
CA ASN A 139 -5.56 -7.27 -10.88
C ASN A 139 -5.55 -5.94 -11.63
N LYS A 140 -4.36 -5.41 -11.93
CA LYS A 140 -4.26 -4.16 -12.71
C LYS A 140 -4.84 -4.35 -14.11
N LEU A 141 -4.53 -5.47 -14.75
CA LEU A 141 -5.06 -5.77 -16.08
C LEU A 141 -6.57 -5.95 -16.03
N GLN A 142 -7.08 -6.70 -15.06
CA GLN A 142 -8.52 -6.89 -14.84
C GLN A 142 -9.26 -5.56 -14.66
N LEU A 143 -8.75 -4.66 -13.80
CA LEU A 143 -9.33 -3.33 -13.56
C LEU A 143 -9.31 -2.47 -14.83
N VAL A 144 -8.22 -2.49 -15.59
CA VAL A 144 -8.11 -1.74 -16.85
C VAL A 144 -9.12 -2.27 -17.86
N THR A 145 -9.23 -3.59 -18.04
CA THR A 145 -10.18 -4.21 -18.97
C THR A 145 -11.63 -3.85 -18.58
N ALA A 146 -12.00 -4.01 -17.31
CA ALA A 146 -13.34 -3.68 -16.81
C ALA A 146 -13.69 -2.20 -17.06
N MET A 147 -12.72 -1.29 -16.93
CA MET A 147 -12.94 0.13 -17.22
C MET A 147 -13.03 0.40 -18.74
N GLN A 148 -12.29 -0.32 -19.58
CA GLN A 148 -12.34 -0.16 -21.04
C GLN A 148 -13.68 -0.60 -21.65
N GLU A 149 -14.29 -1.68 -21.13
CA GLU A 149 -15.57 -2.21 -21.64
C GLU A 149 -16.72 -1.19 -21.55
N LYS A 150 -16.64 -0.27 -20.57
CA LYS A 150 -17.62 0.81 -20.40
C LYS A 150 -17.35 2.03 -21.30
N ARG A 151 -16.41 1.96 -22.24
CA ARG A 151 -15.93 3.06 -23.12
C ARG A 151 -15.26 4.23 -22.39
N PHE A 152 -14.63 4.01 -21.23
CA PHE A 152 -13.77 5.03 -20.64
C PHE A 152 -12.46 5.15 -21.43
N CYS A 153 -12.08 6.37 -21.83
CA CYS A 153 -10.72 6.65 -22.31
C CYS A 153 -9.77 6.64 -21.10
N LEU A 154 -8.98 5.58 -20.98
CA LEU A 154 -8.01 5.42 -19.88
C LEU A 154 -6.63 5.91 -20.29
N SER A 155 -5.98 6.64 -19.39
CA SER A 155 -4.54 6.90 -19.46
C SER A 155 -3.91 6.50 -18.14
N CYS A 156 -2.83 5.71 -18.20
CA CYS A 156 -2.10 5.26 -17.02
C CYS A 156 -0.76 6.00 -16.95
N GLN A 157 -0.57 6.85 -15.94
CA GLN A 157 0.73 7.44 -15.66
C GLN A 157 1.40 6.69 -14.49
N PRO A 158 2.61 6.13 -14.69
CA PRO A 158 3.35 5.53 -13.60
C PRO A 158 3.72 6.62 -12.58
N MET A 159 3.29 6.44 -11.33
CA MET A 159 3.64 7.34 -10.22
C MET A 159 5.00 6.99 -9.55
N ALA A 160 5.73 6.01 -10.08
CA ALA A 160 6.94 5.46 -9.46
C ALA A 160 8.18 6.40 -9.55
N ARG A 161 9.06 6.26 -8.55
CA ARG A 161 10.21 7.07 -8.11
C ARG A 161 11.21 7.52 -9.20
N LYS A 162 11.76 8.73 -9.07
CA LYS A 162 12.99 9.13 -9.75
C LYS A 162 14.10 8.41 -8.99
N HIS A 163 14.86 7.57 -9.67
CA HIS A 163 16.16 7.17 -9.14
C HIS A 163 17.02 8.44 -9.11
N SER A 164 17.32 8.90 -7.90
CA SER A 164 18.50 9.70 -7.61
C SER A 164 19.61 8.76 -7.18
#